data_AF-M2YZ44-F1
#
_entry.id   AF-M2YZ44-F1
#
_cell.length_a   1.000
_cell.length_b   1.000
_cell.length_c   1.000
_cell.angle_alpha   90.00
_cell.angle_beta   90.00
_cell.angle_gamma   90.00
#
_symmetry.space_group_name_H-M   'P 1'
#
loop_
_entity.id
_entity.type
_entity.pdbx_description
1 polymer ?
#
loop_
_entity_poly.entity_id
_entity_poly.type
_entity_poly.pdbx_seq_one_letter_code
_entity_poly.pdbx_strand_id
1 'polypeptide(L)' 'MSPTENWREFVAAHADGGVLDGVVTRVLPFGAFVEVTHGMEGLLPTVGGTGPLTAGANVAVRLDKLDVQNRRFSLILA' A
#
# COMPACT_ATOMS: atom_id res chain seq x y z
N MET A 1 -5.35 19.20 9.42
CA MET A 1 -4.21 18.26 9.42
C MET A 1 -3.45 18.45 8.13
N SER A 2 -2.12 18.63 8.22
CA SER A 2 -1.27 18.85 7.03
C SER A 2 -0.91 17.49 6.40
N PRO A 3 -0.74 17.38 5.06
CA PRO A 3 -0.40 16.11 4.40
C PRO A 3 0.87 15.41 4.92
N THR A 4 1.78 16.19 5.53
CA THR A 4 3.02 15.68 6.14
C THR A 4 2.81 15.00 7.49
N GLU A 5 1.74 15.35 8.22
CA GLU A 5 1.43 14.79 9.53
C GLU A 5 0.92 13.35 9.38
N ASN A 6 -0.03 13.14 8.46
CA ASN A 6 -0.60 11.84 8.16
C ASN A 6 0.49 10.80 7.79
N TRP A 7 1.51 11.19 6.99
CA TRP A 7 2.60 10.27 6.61
C TRP A 7 3.42 9.80 7.81
N ARG A 8 3.74 10.69 8.75
CA ARG A 8 4.53 10.32 9.94
C ARG A 8 3.74 9.39 10.85
N GLU A 9 2.45 9.64 11.02
CA GLU A 9 1.55 8.79 11.79
C GLU A 9 1.42 7.41 11.15
N PHE A 10 1.31 7.34 9.82
CA PHE A 10 1.30 6.08 9.09
C PHE A 10 2.60 5.29 9.27
N VAL A 11 3.76 5.94 9.14
CA VAL A 11 5.06 5.29 9.36
C VAL A 11 5.13 4.73 10.79
N ALA A 12 4.70 5.50 11.79
CA ALA A 12 4.73 5.08 13.20
C ALA A 12 3.77 3.94 13.49
N ALA A 13 2.57 3.96 12.91
CA ALA A 13 1.51 2.98 13.15
C ALA A 13 1.71 1.64 12.43
N HIS A 14 2.63 1.56 11.46
CA HIS A 14 2.81 0.37 10.65
C HIS A 14 4.27 -0.11 10.57
N ALA A 15 5.16 0.44 11.40
CA ALA A 15 6.55 0.00 11.51
C ALA A 15 6.68 -1.46 11.99
N ASP A 16 5.67 -1.98 12.65
CA ASP A 16 5.58 -3.33 13.23
C ASP A 16 5.04 -4.41 12.27
N GLY A 17 4.68 -4.04 11.03
CA GLY A 17 4.36 -5.02 9.97
C GLY A 17 2.96 -5.64 10.05
N GLY A 18 1.99 -4.87 10.56
CA GLY A 18 0.57 -5.24 10.60
C GLY A 18 -0.07 -5.48 9.23
N VAL A 19 -1.23 -6.14 9.25
CA VAL A 19 -2.09 -6.33 8.07
C VAL A 19 -2.97 -5.10 7.89
N LEU A 20 -3.08 -4.65 6.65
CA LEU A 20 -3.84 -3.49 6.23
C LEU A 20 -4.92 -3.90 5.24
N ASP A 21 -6.11 -3.34 5.39
CA ASP A 21 -7.13 -3.38 4.36
C ASP A 21 -6.85 -2.27 3.35
N GLY A 22 -6.65 -2.66 2.09
CA GLY A 22 -6.39 -1.75 0.99
C GLY A 22 -7.41 -1.88 -0.13
N VAL A 23 -7.59 -0.81 -0.89
CA VAL A 23 -8.42 -0.80 -2.10
C VAL A 23 -7.54 -0.57 -3.31
N VAL A 24 -7.64 -1.44 -4.30
CA VAL A 24 -6.91 -1.28 -5.57
C VAL A 24 -7.44 -0.05 -6.30
N THR A 25 -6.62 0.98 -6.46
CA THR A 25 -7.02 2.22 -7.16
C THR A 25 -6.70 2.16 -8.65
N ARG A 26 -5.59 1.51 -9.01
CA ARG A 26 -5.12 1.41 -10.39
C ARG A 26 -4.29 0.15 -10.62
N VAL A 27 -4.60 -0.56 -11.70
CA VAL A 27 -3.89 -1.78 -12.12
C VAL A 27 -2.85 -1.44 -13.19
N LEU A 28 -1.68 -2.05 -13.11
CA LEU A 28 -0.54 -1.90 -14.02
C LEU A 28 -0.09 -3.29 -14.52
N PRO A 29 0.67 -3.38 -15.62
CA PRO A 29 1.16 -4.67 -16.11
C PRO A 29 2.04 -5.45 -15.11
N PHE A 30 2.68 -4.76 -14.17
CA PHE A 30 3.63 -5.33 -13.20
C PHE A 30 3.14 -5.26 -11.73
N GLY A 31 1.90 -4.83 -11.50
CA GLY A 31 1.38 -4.64 -10.15
C GLY A 31 0.10 -3.82 -10.10
N ALA A 32 -0.22 -3.28 -8.93
CA ALA A 32 -1.30 -2.34 -8.75
C ALA A 32 -0.97 -1.32 -7.66
N PHE A 33 -1.51 -0.12 -7.78
CA PHE A 33 -1.56 0.82 -6.66
C PHE A 33 -2.74 0.46 -5.76
N VAL A 34 -2.48 0.45 -4.47
CA VAL A 34 -3.45 0.12 -3.42
C VAL A 34 -3.44 1.25 -2.40
N GLU A 35 -4.60 1.87 -2.21
CA GLU A 35 -4.80 2.85 -1.14
C GLU A 35 -5.12 2.11 0.15
N VAL A 36 -4.33 2.33 1.19
CA VAL A 36 -4.49 1.70 2.52
C VAL A 36 -5.04 2.66 3.57
N THR A 37 -4.95 3.97 3.30
CA THR A 37 -5.59 5.04 4.08
C THR A 37 -5.66 6.29 3.22
N HIS A 38 -6.44 7.28 3.64
CA HIS A 38 -6.80 8.44 2.82
C HIS A 38 -5.59 9.14 2.19
N GLY A 39 -5.43 8.99 0.87
CA GLY A 39 -4.33 9.58 0.09
C GLY A 39 -2.96 8.90 0.26
N MET A 40 -2.91 7.69 0.83
CA MET A 40 -1.69 6.88 0.92
C MET A 40 -1.80 5.63 0.07
N GLU A 41 -1.12 5.68 -1.07
CA GLU A 41 -1.06 4.59 -2.03
C GLU A 41 0.33 3.93 -2.03
N GLY A 42 0.32 2.60 -1.93
CA GLY A 42 1.50 1.75 -2.06
C GLY A 42 1.45 0.93 -3.34
N LEU A 43 2.61 0.49 -3.82
CA LEU A 43 2.68 -0.43 -4.96
C LEU A 43 2.64 -1.88 -4.48
N LEU A 44 1.65 -2.65 -4.93
CA LEU A 44 1.56 -4.10 -4.79
C LEU A 44 2.06 -4.78 -6.08
N PRO A 45 3.23 -5.44 -6.09
CA PRO A 45 3.74 -6.14 -7.27
C PRO A 45 2.91 -7.38 -7.61
N THR A 46 2.77 -7.71 -8.90
CA THR A 46 2.07 -8.95 -9.33
C THR A 46 2.91 -10.23 -9.19
N VAL A 47 4.20 -10.10 -8.90
CA VAL A 47 5.18 -11.21 -8.85
C VAL A 47 5.01 -12.23 -7.72
N GLY A 48 3.89 -12.18 -6.98
CA GLY A 48 3.61 -13.06 -5.83
C GLY A 48 2.41 -14.00 -5.96
N GLY A 49 1.79 -14.12 -7.14
CA GLY A 49 0.61 -14.98 -7.33
C GLY A 49 -0.72 -14.30 -6.97
N THR A 50 -0.77 -12.97 -7.03
CA THR A 50 -2.04 -12.24 -7.06
C THR A 50 -2.81 -12.69 -8.30
N GLY A 51 -4.00 -13.25 -8.10
CA GLY A 51 -4.99 -13.37 -9.17
C GLY A 51 -5.27 -12.00 -9.82
N PRO A 52 -6.14 -11.91 -10.83
CA PRO A 52 -6.38 -10.66 -11.54
C PRO A 52 -6.80 -9.55 -10.56
N LEU A 53 -5.88 -8.60 -10.33
CA LEU A 53 -6.17 -7.41 -9.54
C LEU A 53 -7.14 -6.55 -10.35
N THR A 54 -8.23 -6.14 -9.72
CA THR A 54 -9.27 -5.32 -10.34
C THR A 54 -9.35 -4.01 -9.58
N ALA A 55 -9.42 -2.89 -10.29
CA ALA A 55 -9.64 -1.60 -9.64
C ALA A 55 -10.97 -1.63 -8.85
N GLY A 56 -10.94 -1.09 -7.63
CA GLY A 56 -12.03 -1.15 -6.66
C GLY A 56 -12.06 -2.42 -5.80
N ALA A 57 -11.17 -3.40 -6.02
CA ALA A 57 -11.13 -4.60 -5.19
C ALA A 57 -10.48 -4.32 -3.83
N ASN A 58 -11.04 -4.91 -2.78
CA ASN A 58 -10.44 -4.91 -1.45
C ASN A 58 -9.40 -6.03 -1.35
N VAL A 59 -8.24 -5.71 -0.78
CA VAL A 59 -7.11 -6.64 -0.61
C VAL A 59 -6.49 -6.45 0.77
N ALA A 60 -6.21 -7.56 1.44
CA ALA A 60 -5.40 -7.55 2.66
C ALA A 60 -3.92 -7.53 2.27
N VAL A 61 -3.20 -6.51 2.74
CA VAL A 61 -1.80 -6.26 2.38
C VAL A 61 -0.95 -6.01 3.62
N ARG A 62 0.36 -6.19 3.48
CA ARG A 62 1.35 -5.82 4.49
C ARG A 62 2.39 -4.91 3.85
N LEU A 63 3.02 -4.08 4.66
CA LEU A 63 4.18 -3.31 4.23
C LEU A 63 5.38 -4.24 4.03
N ASP A 64 5.90 -4.25 2.81
CA ASP A 64 7.18 -4.92 2.48
C ASP A 64 8.35 -3.96 2.71
N LYS A 65 8.25 -2.77 2.13
CA LYS A 65 9.30 -1.75 2.18
C LYS A 65 8.71 -0.37 2.34
N LEU A 66 9.40 0.48 3.10
CA LEU A 66 9.02 1.85 3.37
C LEU A 66 10.21 2.77 3.08
N ASP A 67 10.02 3.68 2.12
CA ASP A 67 10.97 4.72 1.76
C ASP A 67 10.44 6.07 2.28
N VAL A 68 10.88 6.42 3.48
CA VAL A 68 10.46 7.65 4.17
C VAL A 68 10.96 8.90 3.45
N GLN A 69 12.12 8.83 2.79
CA GLN A 69 12.73 9.98 2.12
C GLN A 69 11.93 10.37 0.88
N ASN A 70 11.54 9.39 0.07
CA ASN A 70 10.76 9.59 -1.14
C ASN A 70 9.24 9.54 -0.91
N ARG A 71 8.80 9.29 0.34
CA ARG A 71 7.40 9.08 0.73
C ARG A 71 6.70 8.01 -0.10
N ARG A 72 7.34 6.84 -0.19
CA ARG A 72 6.83 5.70 -0.95
C ARG A 72 6.85 4.45 -0.10
N PHE A 73 6.02 3.49 -0.44
CA PHE A 73 6.05 2.17 0.16
C PHE A 73 5.60 1.09 -0.82
N SER A 74 6.11 -0.10 -0.60
CA SER A 74 5.75 -1.31 -1.32
C SER A 74 4.93 -2.21 -0.42
N LEU A 75 3.98 -2.91 -1.05
CA LEU A 75 3.04 -3.80 -0.41
C LEU A 75 3.27 -5.22 -0.88
N ILE A 76 2.94 -6.17 -0.02
CA ILE A 76 2.80 -7.59 -0.33
C ILE A 76 1.44 -8.07 0.16
N LEU A 77 0.95 -9.18 -0.37
CA LEU A 77 -0.26 -9.81 0.18
C LEU A 77 0.02 -10.30 1.61
N ALA A 78 -1.00 -10.18 2.47
CA ALA A 78 -0.96 -10.67 3.84
C ALA A 78 -1.08 -12.19 3.93
#